data_AF-A0A6I1ZAI1-F1
#
_entry.id   AF-A0A6I1ZAI1-F1
#
_cell.length_a   1.000
_cell.length_b   1.000
_cell.length_c   1.000
_cell.angle_alpha   90.00
_cell.angle_beta   90.00
_cell.angle_gamma   90.00
#
_symmetry.space_group_name_H-M   'P 1'
#
loop_
_entity.id
_entity.type
_entity.pdbx_description
1 polymer ?
#
loop_
_entity_poly.entity_id
_entity_poly.type
_entity_poly.pdbx_seq_one_letter_code
_entity_poly.pdbx_strand_id
1 'polypeptide(L)'
;MQTTTASTDRAWDYAPAEDFLLAPPNPAERIACRIDPRDLRRLNLYAALTAAGIAPWPGDREAIEKLSALPDSVHEALHHWLSSGR
;
A
#
# COMPACT_ATOMS: atom_id res chain seq x y z
N MET A 1 -21.44 60.56 11.31
CA MET A 1 -20.50 59.43 11.41
C MET A 1 -21.13 58.27 10.64
N GLN A 2 -20.79 58.10 9.35
CA GLN A 2 -21.31 57.01 8.52
C GLN A 2 -20.26 55.90 8.51
N THR A 3 -20.61 54.71 8.97
CA THR A 3 -19.75 53.52 8.91
C THR A 3 -20.08 52.76 7.64
N THR A 4 -19.22 52.86 6.63
CA THR A 4 -19.28 52.05 5.42
C THR A 4 -18.80 50.64 5.74
N THR A 5 -19.71 49.68 5.77
CA THR A 5 -19.37 48.25 5.76
C THR A 5 -18.97 47.86 4.34
N ALA A 6 -17.67 47.75 4.09
CA ALA A 6 -17.16 47.09 2.89
C ALA A 6 -17.25 45.57 3.08
N SER A 7 -18.36 44.98 2.62
CA SER A 7 -18.49 43.53 2.47
C SER A 7 -17.72 43.12 1.22
N THR A 8 -16.46 42.74 1.39
CA THR A 8 -15.68 42.12 0.32
C THR A 8 -16.26 40.73 0.08
N ASP A 9 -17.20 40.67 -0.86
CA ASP A 9 -17.69 39.46 -1.50
C ASP A 9 -16.48 38.78 -2.16
N ARG A 10 -15.80 37.93 -1.38
CA ARG A 10 -14.76 37.06 -1.92
C ARG A 10 -15.50 35.90 -2.59
N ALA A 11 -16.06 36.21 -3.76
CA ALA A 11 -16.52 35.22 -4.71
C ALA A 11 -15.33 34.32 -4.99
N TRP A 12 -15.33 33.15 -4.35
CA TRP A 12 -14.54 32.04 -4.82
C TRP A 12 -15.13 31.70 -6.18
N ASP A 13 -14.51 32.21 -7.24
CA ASP A 13 -14.72 31.73 -8.60
C ASP A 13 -14.53 30.22 -8.54
N TYR A 14 -15.66 29.51 -8.46
CA TYR A 14 -15.71 28.07 -8.50
C TYR A 14 -15.45 27.70 -9.95
N ALA A 15 -14.16 27.74 -10.33
CA ALA A 15 -13.70 27.10 -11.54
C ALA A 15 -14.20 25.65 -11.45
N PRO A 16 -14.90 25.13 -12.48
CA PRO A 16 -15.28 23.73 -12.48
C PRO A 16 -14.00 22.94 -12.26
N ALA A 17 -14.02 22.05 -11.26
CA ALA A 17 -12.90 21.16 -10.99
C ALA A 17 -12.77 20.24 -12.20
N GLU A 18 -12.03 20.70 -13.20
CA GLU A 18 -11.58 19.85 -14.29
C GLU A 18 -10.80 18.73 -13.62
N ASP A 19 -11.20 17.48 -13.87
CA ASP A 19 -10.48 16.32 -13.39
C ASP A 19 -9.07 16.38 -13.98
N PHE A 20 -8.14 16.98 -13.24
CA PHE A 20 -6.73 17.05 -13.61
C PHE A 20 -6.17 15.64 -13.53
N LEU A 21 -6.36 14.88 -14.60
CA LEU A 21 -5.77 13.56 -14.77
C LEU A 21 -4.26 13.72 -14.74
N LEU A 22 -3.67 13.45 -13.58
CA LEU A 22 -2.23 13.43 -13.42
C LEU A 22 -1.65 12.41 -14.39
N ALA A 23 -0.64 12.85 -15.15
CA ALA A 23 0.12 11.92 -15.98
C ALA A 23 0.71 10.81 -15.08
N PRO A 24 0.75 9.56 -15.55
CA PRO A 24 1.35 8.48 -14.78
C PRO A 24 2.81 8.83 -14.46
N PRO A 25 3.28 8.55 -13.24
CA PRO A 25 4.62 8.94 -12.81
C PRO A 25 5.69 8.26 -13.67
N ASN A 26 6.74 9.02 -14.01
CA ASN A 26 7.83 8.54 -14.84
C ASN A 26 8.59 7.39 -14.12
N PRO A 27 8.70 6.19 -14.73
CA PRO A 27 9.40 5.07 -14.11
C PRO A 27 10.89 5.34 -13.85
N ALA A 28 11.53 6.21 -14.65
CA ALA A 28 12.93 6.58 -14.47
C ALA A 28 13.15 7.48 -13.24
N GLU A 29 12.11 8.15 -12.76
CA GLU A 29 12.15 9.00 -11.55
C GLU A 29 11.82 8.21 -10.28
N ARG A 30 11.56 6.90 -10.39
CA ARG A 30 11.33 6.06 -9.22
C ARG A 30 12.61 5.97 -8.39
N ILE A 31 12.48 6.34 -7.12
CA ILE A 31 13.52 6.12 -6.12
C ILE A 31 13.76 4.61 -6.03
N ALA A 32 15.02 4.20 -6.22
CA ALA A 32 15.43 2.82 -6.05
C ALA A 32 15.28 2.42 -4.57
N CYS A 33 14.11 1.90 -4.21
CA CYS A 33 13.82 1.39 -2.88
C CYS A 33 14.37 -0.04 -2.77
N ARG A 34 15.38 -0.24 -1.91
CA ARG A 34 15.77 -1.59 -1.48
C ARG A 34 14.78 -2.01 -0.40
N ILE A 35 13.87 -2.91 -0.75
CA ILE A 35 13.01 -3.59 0.20
C ILE A 35 13.90 -4.51 1.05
N ASP A 36 13.75 -4.49 2.37
CA ASP A 36 14.45 -5.43 3.24
C ASP A 36 14.05 -6.87 2.86
N PRO A 37 14.98 -7.83 2.78
CA PRO A 37 14.64 -9.22 2.48
C PRO A 37 13.52 -9.79 3.36
N ARG A 38 13.44 -9.38 4.63
CA ARG A 38 12.37 -9.74 5.56
C ARG A 38 11.02 -9.16 5.14
N ASP A 39 11.00 -7.91 4.70
CA ASP A 39 9.79 -7.25 4.23
C ASP A 39 9.29 -7.87 2.92
N LEU A 40 10.21 -8.26 2.04
CA LEU A 40 9.89 -8.99 0.81
C LEU A 40 9.28 -10.36 1.12
N ARG A 41 9.89 -11.11 2.05
CA ARG A 41 9.35 -12.39 2.54
C ARG A 41 7.94 -12.23 3.13
N ARG A 42 7.74 -11.21 3.95
CA ARG A 42 6.44 -10.87 4.52
C ARG A 42 5.40 -10.62 3.42
N LEU A 43 5.74 -9.81 2.42
CA LEU A 43 4.86 -9.50 1.30
C LEU A 43 4.50 -10.76 0.50
N ASN A 44 5.48 -11.60 0.22
CA ASN A 44 5.27 -12.86 -0.50
C ASN A 44 4.35 -13.81 0.26
N LEU A 45 4.52 -13.93 1.59
CA LEU A 45 3.65 -14.75 2.42
C LEU A 45 2.19 -14.26 2.39
N TYR A 46 1.95 -12.94 2.51
CA TYR A 46 0.60 -12.37 2.38
C TYR A 46 -0.01 -12.65 1.00
N ALA A 47 0.77 -12.54 -0.07
CA ALA A 47 0.32 -12.85 -1.42
C ALA A 47 -0.07 -14.34 -1.57
N ALA A 48 0.73 -15.26 -1.02
CA ALA A 48 0.44 -16.69 -1.03
C ALA A 48 -0.84 -17.04 -0.26
N LEU A 49 -1.02 -16.46 0.95
CA LEU A 49 -2.24 -16.64 1.75
C LEU A 49 -3.47 -16.13 1.00
N THR A 50 -3.37 -14.93 0.40
CA THR A 50 -4.47 -14.34 -0.39
C THR A 50 -4.82 -15.21 -1.60
N ALA A 51 -3.82 -15.73 -2.33
CA ALA A 51 -4.02 -16.61 -3.47
C ALA A 51 -4.59 -17.99 -3.07
N ALA A 52 -4.38 -18.42 -1.82
CA ALA A 52 -5.01 -19.60 -1.24
C ALA A 52 -6.43 -19.32 -0.70
N GLY A 53 -6.89 -18.06 -0.73
CA GLY A 53 -8.19 -17.66 -0.17
C GLY A 53 -8.20 -17.57 1.36
N ILE A 54 -7.03 -17.53 2.00
CA ILE A 54 -6.87 -17.45 3.44
C ILE A 54 -6.69 -15.96 3.81
N ALA A 55 -7.72 -15.35 4.39
CA ALA A 55 -7.62 -14.00 4.93
C ALA A 55 -6.86 -14.03 6.27
N PRO A 56 -5.69 -13.38 6.38
CA PRO A 56 -4.96 -13.31 7.64
C PRO A 56 -5.74 -12.46 8.66
N TRP A 57 -5.91 -12.99 9.86
CA TRP A 57 -6.58 -12.28 10.95
C TRP A 57 -5.60 -11.31 11.63
N PRO A 58 -6.08 -10.22 12.28
CA PRO A 58 -5.20 -9.33 13.03
C PRO A 58 -4.35 -10.05 14.10
N GLY A 59 -4.85 -11.17 14.63
CA GLY A 59 -4.12 -12.03 15.58
C GLY A 59 -2.94 -12.79 14.96
N ASP A 60 -2.93 -12.99 13.64
CA ASP A 60 -1.86 -13.72 12.95
C ASP A 60 -0.62 -12.85 12.71
N ARG A 61 -0.71 -11.55 13.00
CA ARG A 61 0.37 -10.58 12.73
C ARG A 61 1.68 -10.99 13.38
N GLU A 62 1.67 -11.44 14.64
CA GLU A 62 2.89 -11.86 15.33
C GLU A 62 3.48 -13.13 14.69
N ALA A 63 2.62 -14.08 14.30
CA ALA A 63 3.05 -15.29 13.61
C ALA A 63 3.69 -14.95 12.26
N ILE A 64 3.08 -14.07 11.48
CA ILE A 64 3.59 -13.61 10.18
C ILE A 64 4.94 -12.90 10.35
N GLU A 65 5.10 -12.04 11.37
CA GLU A 65 6.36 -11.35 11.65
C GLU A 65 7.49 -12.33 12.01
N LYS A 66 7.18 -13.38 12.79
CA LYS A 66 8.14 -14.44 13.13
C LYS A 66 8.49 -15.29 11.90
N LEU A 67 7.49 -15.70 11.12
CA LEU A 67 7.69 -16.45 9.89
C LEU A 67 8.58 -15.68 8.91
N SER A 68 8.32 -14.38 8.74
CA SER A 68 9.08 -13.48 7.84
C SER A 68 10.57 -13.37 8.19
N ALA A 69 10.92 -13.57 9.47
CA ALA A 69 12.31 -13.57 9.94
C ALA A 69 13.06 -14.89 9.65
N LEU A 70 12.35 -15.95 9.24
CA LEU A 70 12.96 -17.24 8.92
C LEU A 70 13.72 -17.17 7.58
N PRO A 71 14.73 -18.06 7.39
CA PRO A 71 15.50 -18.12 6.15
C PRO A 71 14.65 -18.43 4.91
N ASP A 72 15.18 -18.09 3.74
CA ASP A 72 14.47 -18.22 2.46
C ASP A 72 14.04 -19.66 2.16
N SER A 73 14.83 -20.67 2.55
CA SER A 73 14.47 -22.08 2.36
C SER A 73 13.15 -22.47 3.04
N VAL A 74 12.83 -21.86 4.18
CA VAL A 74 11.57 -22.09 4.89
C VAL A 74 10.42 -21.42 4.16
N HIS A 75 10.64 -20.23 3.60
CA HIS A 75 9.63 -19.56 2.78
C HIS A 75 9.31 -20.34 1.51
N GLU A 76 10.31 -20.86 0.82
CA GLU A 76 10.09 -21.69 -0.37
C GLU A 76 9.22 -22.92 -0.05
N ALA A 77 9.50 -23.60 1.07
CA ALA A 77 8.68 -24.72 1.53
C ALA A 77 7.24 -24.30 1.86
N LEU A 78 7.04 -23.18 2.57
CA LEU A 78 5.71 -22.65 2.89
C LEU A 78 4.93 -22.28 1.62
N HIS A 79 5.57 -21.60 0.68
CA HIS A 79 4.98 -21.27 -0.62
C HIS A 79 4.59 -22.51 -1.41
N HIS A 80 5.45 -23.53 -1.41
CA HIS A 80 5.14 -24.81 -2.05
C HIS A 80 3.90 -25.49 -1.43
N TRP A 81 3.81 -25.54 -0.09
CA TRP A 81 2.64 -26.12 0.58
C TRP A 81 1.34 -25.35 0.29
N LEU A 82 1.39 -24.02 0.38
CA LEU A 82 0.22 -23.16 0.14
C LEU A 82 -0.25 -23.20 -1.32
N SER A 83 0.67 -23.43 -2.27
CA SER A 83 0.33 -23.54 -3.69
C SER A 83 -0.11 -24.95 -4.11
N SER A 84 0.38 -25.99 -3.44
CA SER A 84 0.15 -27.41 -3.77
C SER A 84 -1.03 -28.03 -3.02
N GLY A 85 -1.54 -27.39 -1.96
CA GLY A 85 -2.68 -27.88 -1.18
C GLY A 85 -4.06 -27.71 -1.83
N ARG A 86 -4.13 -27.58 -3.16
CA ARG A 86 -5.38 -27.46 -3.93
C ARG A 86 -5.70 -28.73 -4.70
#